data_AF-A0A7S4FXA1-F1
#
_entry.id   AF-A0A7S4FXA1-F1
#
_cell.length_a   1.000
_cell.length_b   1.000
_cell.length_c   1.000
_cell.angle_alpha   90.00
_cell.angle_beta   90.00
_cell.angle_gamma   90.00
#
_symmetry.space_group_name_H-M   'P 1'
#
loop_
_entity.id
_entity.type
_entity.pdbx_description
1 polymer ?
#
loop_
_entity_poly.entity_id
_entity_poly.type
_entity_poly.pdbx_seq_one_letter_code
_entity_poly.pdbx_strand_id
1 'polypeptide(L)'
;ARDFEDLLRGSDAQQLPKTLPLSYVHDGPQPSTGQFEEQYCRLRDFVDCTLVIYQAELRHFLYPLFIHIFLDLVSKYKAEAWAFFEKHKLEHYTEHSAEIT
;
A
#
# COMPACT_ATOMS: atom_id res chain seq x y z
N ALA A 1 27.58 -25.86 13.81
CA ALA A 1 27.66 -24.59 13.05
C ALA A 1 28.11 -24.85 11.60
N ARG A 2 27.38 -25.70 10.88
CA ARG A 2 27.58 -25.94 9.44
C ARG A 2 26.26 -25.94 8.65
N ASP A 3 25.12 -26.08 9.34
CA ASP A 3 23.78 -26.12 8.73
C ASP A 3 23.24 -24.77 8.22
N PHE A 4 23.80 -23.63 8.64
CA PHE A 4 23.29 -22.31 8.24
C PHE A 4 23.81 -21.87 6.86
N GLU A 5 25.07 -22.19 6.54
CA GLU A 5 25.71 -21.85 5.26
C GLU A 5 25.20 -22.72 4.10
N ASP A 6 24.80 -23.97 4.37
CA ASP A 6 24.20 -24.84 3.35
C ASP A 6 22.76 -24.44 3.00
N LEU A 7 22.02 -23.80 3.91
CA LEU A 7 20.68 -23.27 3.64
C LEU A 7 20.72 -22.04 2.71
N LEU A 8 21.77 -21.22 2.84
CA LEU A 8 22.04 -20.07 1.97
C LEU A 8 22.56 -20.47 0.58
N ARG A 9 23.13 -21.67 0.45
CA ARG A 9 23.60 -22.20 -0.84
C ARG A 9 22.48 -22.77 -1.73
N GLY A 10 21.31 -23.04 -1.13
CA GLY A 10 20.15 -23.64 -1.81
C GLY A 10 19.09 -22.64 -2.28
N SER A 11 19.30 -21.34 -2.08
CA SER A 11 18.40 -20.30 -2.59
C SER A 11 19.12 -19.52 -3.68
N ASP A 12 18.59 -19.61 -4.90
CA ASP A 12 19.02 -18.89 -6.09
C ASP A 12 19.08 -17.36 -5.85
N ALA A 13 20.17 -16.90 -5.24
CA ALA A 13 20.48 -15.49 -5.03
C ALA A 13 20.96 -14.79 -6.32
N GLN A 14 20.62 -15.33 -7.49
CA GLN A 14 21.16 -14.88 -8.77
C GLN A 14 20.12 -14.43 -9.81
N GLN A 15 18.89 -14.09 -9.42
CA GLN A 15 18.04 -13.21 -10.24
C GLN A 15 17.13 -12.34 -9.38
N LEU A 16 17.70 -11.35 -8.67
CA LEU A 16 16.91 -10.17 -8.34
C LEU A 16 17.07 -9.15 -9.50
N PRO A 17 16.01 -8.84 -10.26
CA PRO A 17 16.07 -7.83 -11.30
C PRO A 17 16.48 -6.48 -10.70
N LYS A 18 17.50 -5.83 -11.27
CA LYS A 18 18.05 -4.53 -10.81
C LYS A 18 17.07 -3.35 -10.99
N THR A 19 15.92 -3.62 -11.58
CA THR A 19 14.72 -2.80 -11.49
C THR A 19 13.62 -3.76 -11.12
N LEU A 20 13.08 -3.65 -9.91
CA LEU A 20 11.92 -4.45 -9.52
C LEU A 20 10.75 -3.98 -10.41
N PRO A 21 10.26 -4.78 -11.36
CA PRO A 21 9.05 -4.40 -12.06
C PRO A 21 7.91 -4.43 -11.04
N LEU A 22 7.06 -3.40 -11.03
CA LEU A 22 5.83 -3.31 -10.22
C LEU A 22 4.87 -4.51 -10.43
N SER A 23 5.19 -5.42 -11.35
CA SER A 23 4.48 -6.68 -11.60
C SER A 23 4.71 -7.77 -10.55
N TYR A 24 5.47 -7.53 -9.47
CA TYR A 24 5.76 -8.53 -8.42
C TYR A 24 4.56 -9.00 -7.59
N VAL A 25 3.31 -8.73 -8.00
CA VAL A 25 2.09 -8.99 -7.20
C VAL A 25 1.01 -9.81 -7.93
N HIS A 26 1.19 -10.21 -9.20
CA HIS A 26 0.09 -10.85 -9.96
C HIS A 26 0.41 -12.25 -10.51
N ASP A 27 0.67 -13.21 -9.63
CA ASP A 27 0.36 -14.63 -9.88
C ASP A 27 -0.75 -15.16 -8.93
N GLY A 28 -1.24 -14.30 -8.02
CA GLY A 28 -2.38 -14.58 -7.15
C GLY A 28 -3.68 -13.92 -7.63
N PRO A 29 -4.84 -14.31 -7.07
CA PRO A 29 -6.10 -13.61 -7.33
C PRO A 29 -5.92 -12.12 -7.08
N GLN A 30 -6.29 -11.28 -8.06
CA GLN A 30 -6.25 -9.83 -7.86
C GLN A 30 -7.14 -9.47 -6.66
N PRO A 31 -6.66 -8.61 -5.73
CA PRO A 31 -7.47 -8.21 -4.59
C PRO A 31 -8.76 -7.56 -5.09
N SER A 32 -9.89 -7.92 -4.49
CA SER A 32 -11.14 -7.22 -4.78
C SER A 32 -11.11 -5.81 -4.20
N THR A 33 -11.96 -4.92 -4.72
CA THR A 33 -12.16 -3.54 -4.25
C THR A 33 -12.27 -3.46 -2.72
N GLY A 34 -13.07 -4.34 -2.11
CA GLY A 34 -13.25 -4.36 -0.65
C GLY A 34 -12.00 -4.77 0.13
N GLN A 35 -11.11 -5.58 -0.46
CA GLN A 35 -9.85 -5.96 0.21
C GLN A 35 -8.88 -4.79 0.26
N PHE A 36 -8.79 -3.98 -0.81
CA PHE A 36 -7.93 -2.78 -0.80
C PHE A 36 -8.36 -1.78 0.27
N GLU A 37 -9.66 -1.53 0.38
CA GLU A 37 -10.23 -0.65 1.41
C GLU A 37 -9.98 -1.18 2.83
N GLU A 38 -10.17 -2.49 3.04
CA GLU A 38 -9.92 -3.13 4.32
C GLU A 38 -8.44 -3.02 4.73
N GLN A 39 -7.50 -3.29 3.82
CA GLN A 39 -6.08 -3.18 4.13
C GLN A 39 -5.66 -1.73 4.39
N TYR A 40 -6.21 -0.77 3.64
CA TYR A 40 -5.99 0.66 3.90
C TYR A 40 -6.46 1.04 5.31
N CYS A 41 -7.69 0.64 5.70
CA CYS A 41 -8.20 0.92 7.05
C CYS A 41 -7.33 0.29 8.13
N ARG A 42 -6.89 -0.96 7.95
CA ARG A 42 -6.00 -1.64 8.90
C ARG A 42 -4.66 -0.91 9.04
N LEU A 43 -4.09 -0.43 7.95
CA LEU A 43 -2.85 0.35 8.00
C LEU A 43 -3.06 1.69 8.72
N ARG A 44 -4.14 2.41 8.39
CA ARG A 44 -4.48 3.66 9.07
C ARG A 44 -4.62 3.45 10.58
N ASP A 45 -5.39 2.44 10.98
CA ASP A 45 -5.62 2.12 12.39
C ASP A 45 -4.32 1.70 13.09
N PHE A 46 -3.44 0.97 12.39
CA PHE A 46 -2.09 0.67 12.86
C PHE A 46 -1.29 1.95 13.10
N VAL A 47 -1.29 2.90 12.14
CA VAL A 47 -0.60 4.19 12.28
C VAL A 47 -1.10 4.93 13.52
N ASP A 48 -2.41 5.00 13.72
CA ASP A 48 -3.01 5.67 14.89
C ASP A 48 -2.67 5.00 16.23
N CYS A 49 -2.39 3.69 16.22
CA CYS A 49 -1.97 2.93 17.40
C CYS A 49 -0.45 2.94 17.66
N THR A 50 0.36 3.48 16.74
CA THR A 50 1.81 3.60 16.95
C THR A 50 2.16 4.71 17.94
N LEU A 51 3.42 4.73 18.42
CA LEU A 51 3.92 5.79 19.28
C LEU A 51 3.86 7.15 18.56
N VAL A 52 3.46 8.20 19.26
CA VAL A 52 3.24 9.56 18.69
C VAL A 52 4.42 10.06 17.85
N ILE A 53 5.66 9.74 18.23
CA ILE A 53 6.86 10.11 17.46
C ILE A 53 6.93 9.46 16.07
N TYR A 54 6.33 8.28 15.90
CA TYR A 54 6.24 7.58 14.62
C TYR A 54 4.96 7.92 13.87
N GLN A 55 3.90 8.35 14.56
CA GLN A 55 2.63 8.70 13.91
C GLN A 55 2.82 9.79 12.86
N ALA A 56 3.57 10.86 13.20
CA ALA A 56 3.81 11.96 12.27
C ALA A 56 4.50 11.46 10.99
N GLU A 57 5.58 10.69 11.12
CA GLU A 57 6.31 10.12 9.98
C GLU A 57 5.44 9.15 9.17
N LEU A 58 4.70 8.26 9.84
CA LEU A 58 3.91 7.23 9.17
C LEU A 58 2.65 7.78 8.48
N ARG A 59 2.05 8.87 8.99
CA ARG A 59 0.89 9.52 8.35
C ARG A 59 1.21 10.00 6.93
N HIS A 60 2.44 10.47 6.66
CA HIS A 60 2.86 10.90 5.33
C HIS A 60 2.79 9.78 4.28
N PHE A 61 2.82 8.51 4.68
CA PHE A 61 2.68 7.37 3.76
C PHE A 61 1.22 7.05 3.41
N LEU A 62 0.26 7.52 4.21
CA LEU A 62 -1.16 7.20 3.99
C LEU A 62 -1.71 7.86 2.73
N TYR A 63 -1.32 9.11 2.44
CA TYR A 63 -1.77 9.81 1.24
C TYR A 63 -1.29 9.18 -0.09
N PRO A 64 0.02 8.95 -0.32
CA PRO A 64 0.49 8.34 -1.57
C PRO A 64 -0.11 6.94 -1.77
N LEU A 65 -0.34 6.19 -0.69
CA LEU A 65 -1.02 4.90 -0.76
C LEU A 65 -2.52 5.03 -1.11
N PHE A 66 -3.22 5.97 -0.47
CA PHE A 66 -4.62 6.28 -0.75
C PHE A 66 -4.82 6.61 -2.23
N ILE A 67 -4.02 7.51 -2.79
CA ILE A 67 -4.08 7.88 -4.20
C ILE A 67 -3.71 6.70 -5.10
N HIS A 68 -2.69 5.92 -4.75
CA HIS A 68 -2.32 4.75 -5.54
C HIS A 68 -3.47 3.75 -5.65
N ILE A 69 -4.14 3.43 -4.54
CA ILE A 69 -5.33 2.57 -4.53
C ILE A 69 -6.44 3.19 -5.40
N PHE A 70 -6.72 4.48 -5.25
CA PHE A 70 -7.74 5.16 -6.06
C PHE A 70 -7.44 5.07 -7.57
N LEU A 71 -6.20 5.32 -7.99
CA LEU A 71 -5.79 5.26 -9.39
C LEU A 71 -5.84 3.84 -9.96
N ASP A 72 -5.51 2.83 -9.15
CA ASP A 72 -5.68 1.44 -9.55
C ASP A 72 -7.16 1.08 -9.71
N LEU A 73 -8.01 1.55 -8.79
CA LEU A 73 -9.45 1.31 -8.83
C LEU A 73 -10.12 2.02 -10.00
N VAL A 74 -9.75 3.27 -10.33
CA VAL A 74 -10.41 4.01 -11.41
C VAL A 74 -10.22 3.34 -12.77
N SER A 75 -9.15 2.55 -12.93
CA SER A 75 -8.87 1.79 -14.16
C SER A 75 -9.82 0.60 -14.38
N LYS A 76 -10.47 0.10 -13.32
CA LYS A 76 -11.28 -1.14 -13.34
C LYS A 76 -12.72 -0.95 -12.85
N TYR A 77 -12.91 -0.13 -11.81
CA TYR A 77 -14.14 -0.02 -11.00
C TYR A 77 -14.42 1.45 -10.65
N LYS A 78 -14.88 2.23 -11.63
CA LYS A 78 -15.00 3.69 -11.49
C LYS A 78 -15.90 4.10 -10.32
N ALA A 79 -17.09 3.50 -10.18
CA ALA A 79 -18.04 3.90 -9.14
C ALA A 79 -17.49 3.64 -7.73
N GLU A 80 -16.87 2.47 -7.55
CA GLU A 80 -16.23 2.04 -6.32
C GLU A 80 -15.01 2.90 -5.99
N ALA A 81 -14.21 3.27 -7.00
CA ALA A 81 -13.08 4.19 -6.84
C ALA A 81 -13.53 5.55 -6.27
N TRP A 82 -14.61 6.12 -6.82
CA TRP A 82 -15.16 7.38 -6.31
C TRP A 82 -15.76 7.22 -4.91
N ALA A 83 -16.44 6.11 -4.62
CA ALA A 83 -16.94 5.84 -3.27
C ALA A 83 -15.80 5.75 -2.23
N PHE A 84 -14.71 5.08 -2.58
CA PHE A 84 -13.49 5.02 -1.76
C PHE A 84 -12.85 6.40 -1.58
N PHE A 85 -12.74 7.18 -2.66
CA PHE A 85 -12.17 8.52 -2.62
C PHE A 85 -12.99 9.45 -1.70
N GLU A 86 -14.30 9.54 -1.91
CA GLU A 86 -15.18 10.38 -1.10
C GLU A 86 -15.16 10.02 0.39
N LYS A 87 -15.02 8.73 0.70
CA LYS A 87 -14.97 8.24 2.07
C LYS A 87 -13.71 8.67 2.82
N HIS A 88 -12.55 8.70 2.15
CA HIS A 88 -11.25 8.89 2.81
C HIS A 88 -10.57 10.23 2.50
N LYS A 89 -11.02 11.00 1.50
CA LYS A 89 -10.38 12.26 1.10
C LYS A 89 -10.26 13.29 2.23
N LEU A 90 -11.21 13.32 3.17
CA LEU A 90 -11.18 14.26 4.29
C LEU A 90 -10.03 13.96 5.28
N GLU A 91 -9.60 12.71 5.39
CA GLU A 91 -8.46 12.31 6.25
C GLU A 91 -7.15 12.97 5.78
N HIS A 92 -7.07 13.34 4.50
CA HIS A 92 -5.87 13.89 3.85
C HIS A 92 -5.98 15.38 3.50
N TYR A 93 -7.14 16.00 3.74
CA TYR A 93 -7.43 17.35 3.27
C TYR A 93 -6.50 18.42 3.86
N THR A 94 -6.10 18.27 5.12
CA THR A 94 -5.25 19.24 5.83
C THR A 94 -3.91 19.46 5.12
N GLU A 95 -3.29 18.39 4.64
CA GLU A 95 -1.95 18.41 4.04
C GLU A 95 -2.00 18.45 2.50
N HIS A 96 -3.07 17.91 1.90
CA HIS A 96 -3.21 17.74 0.44
C HIS A 96 -4.43 18.44 -0.18
N SER A 97 -4.94 19.50 0.45
CA SER A 97 -6.13 20.26 -0.02
C SER A 97 -6.09 20.65 -1.49
N ALA A 98 -4.93 21.07 -2.01
CA ALA A 98 -4.75 21.47 -3.41
C ALA A 98 -4.95 20.32 -4.42
N GLU A 99 -4.72 19.09 -3.98
CA GLU A 99 -4.84 17.87 -4.80
C GLU A 99 -6.24 17.23 -4.69
N ILE A 100 -6.99 17.60 -3.64
CA ILE A 100 -8.28 17.00 -3.26
C ILE A 100 -9.49 17.90 -3.60
N THR A 101 -9.25 19.15 -4.03
CA THR A 101 -10.30 20.14 -4.41
C THR A 101 -10.93 19.81 -5.77
#